data_AF-A0A951Z4E5-F1
#
_entry.id   AF-A0A951Z4E5-F1
#
_cell.length_a   1.000
_cell.length_b   1.000
_cell.length_c   1.000
_cell.angle_alpha   90.00
_cell.angle_beta   90.00
_cell.angle_gamma   90.00
#
_symmetry.space_group_name_H-M   'P 1'
#
loop_
_entity.id
_entity.type
_entity.pdbx_description
1 polymer ?
#
loop_
_entity_poly.entity_id
_entity_poly.type
_entity_poly.pdbx_seq_one_letter_code
_entity_poly.pdbx_strand_id
1 'polypeptide(L)'
;MSRTTLSESVVATRETDLRIGVLHLLTLQEPLHEQPFAPQPPACPNCGGARLNLRSPYCGERCKEEAAWVRQARAALANGTIADPERQKALGQQLWRVLGGGLPARRDLIPPRTLARILERKGGHCEVCGSPATTVDHTGSG
;
A
#
# COMPACT_ATOMS: atom_id res chain seq x y z
N MET A 1 56.31 -9.89 42.45
CA MET A 1 56.67 -8.53 42.90
C MET A 1 55.97 -7.54 42.00
N SER A 2 54.94 -6.92 42.55
CA SER A 2 54.12 -5.89 41.92
C SER A 2 54.96 -4.68 41.51
N ARG A 3 54.58 -4.05 40.39
CA ARG A 3 54.66 -2.60 40.22
C ARG A 3 53.55 -2.16 39.26
N THR A 4 52.42 -1.90 39.88
CA THR A 4 51.44 -0.89 39.49
C THR A 4 52.15 0.45 39.32
N THR A 5 51.99 1.10 38.17
CA THR A 5 52.19 2.55 38.03
C THR A 5 50.95 3.14 37.39
N LEU A 6 50.23 3.89 38.21
CA LEU A 6 49.13 4.79 37.89
C LEU A 6 49.68 6.10 37.29
N SER A 7 48.77 6.87 36.68
CA SER A 7 48.88 8.30 36.28
C SER A 7 49.76 8.55 35.05
N GLU A 8 49.41 9.41 34.10
CA GLU A 8 48.72 10.70 34.23
C GLU A 8 47.68 10.94 33.12
N SER A 9 46.51 11.38 33.57
CA SER A 9 45.49 12.03 32.77
C SER A 9 45.95 13.44 32.39
N VAL A 10 46.27 13.67 31.12
CA VAL A 10 46.33 15.04 30.58
C VAL A 10 44.95 15.41 30.08
N VAL A 11 44.14 15.93 30.99
CA VAL A 11 42.92 16.69 30.65
C VAL A 11 43.38 18.01 30.07
N ALA A 12 43.44 18.11 28.75
CA ALA A 12 43.56 19.38 28.05
C ALA A 12 42.16 19.89 27.72
N THR A 13 41.53 20.57 28.66
CA THR A 13 40.41 21.47 28.39
C THR A 13 40.94 22.74 27.73
N ARG A 14 40.67 22.92 26.44
CA ARG A 14 40.65 24.23 25.77
C ARG A 14 39.46 24.22 24.81
N GLU A 15 38.38 24.84 25.26
CA GLU A 15 37.92 26.13 24.71
C GLU A 15 37.36 25.99 23.30
N THR A 16 36.05 25.71 23.29
CA THR A 16 35.03 26.33 22.46
C THR A 16 35.54 27.19 21.30
N ASP A 17 35.74 26.58 20.14
CA ASP A 17 35.65 27.31 18.87
C ASP A 17 34.39 26.83 18.13
N LEU A 18 33.27 27.50 18.47
CA LEU A 18 31.96 27.29 17.87
C LEU A 18 31.92 27.96 16.49
N ARG A 19 32.78 27.48 15.59
CA ARG A 19 32.75 27.77 14.15
C ARG A 19 32.74 26.47 13.36
N ILE A 20 31.88 25.54 13.77
CA ILE A 20 31.49 24.41 12.93
C ILE A 20 30.57 24.99 11.85
N GLY A 21 31.18 25.45 10.76
CA GLY A 21 30.44 25.79 9.55
C GLY A 21 29.65 24.57 9.07
N VAL A 22 28.48 24.83 8.48
CA VAL A 22 27.61 23.84 7.81
C VAL A 22 28.39 22.94 6.83
N LEU A 23 29.59 23.33 6.41
CA LEU A 23 30.51 22.57 5.58
C LEU A 23 31.03 21.26 6.23
N HIS A 24 31.07 21.15 7.56
CA HIS A 24 31.54 19.91 8.20
C HIS A 24 30.56 18.73 8.01
N LEU A 25 29.25 19.04 7.94
CA LEU A 25 28.20 18.06 7.60
C LEU A 25 28.34 17.51 6.18
N LEU A 26 29.10 18.16 5.30
CA LEU A 26 29.32 17.74 3.91
C LEU A 26 30.62 16.95 3.72
N THR A 27 31.48 16.85 4.72
CA THR A 27 32.87 16.38 4.54
C THR A 27 33.26 15.18 5.38
N LEU A 28 32.47 14.81 6.40
CA LEU A 28 32.60 13.52 7.08
C LEU A 28 31.48 12.58 6.63
N GLN A 29 31.49 12.23 5.36
CA GLN A 29 30.76 11.05 4.94
C GLN A 29 31.68 9.87 5.29
N GLU A 30 31.31 9.08 6.31
CA GLU A 30 31.94 7.78 6.52
C GLU A 30 31.99 7.05 5.16
N PRO A 31 33.10 6.39 4.82
CA PRO A 31 33.17 5.64 3.58
C PRO A 31 31.97 4.71 3.57
N LEU A 32 31.09 4.89 2.56
CA LEU A 32 29.90 4.07 2.40
C LEU A 32 30.37 2.62 2.52
N HIS A 33 29.99 1.95 3.60
CA HIS A 33 30.33 0.56 3.78
C HIS A 33 29.65 -0.17 2.62
N GLU A 34 30.43 -0.57 1.63
CA GLU A 34 29.98 -1.33 0.47
C GLU A 34 29.55 -2.71 0.97
N GLN A 35 28.33 -2.79 1.49
CA GLN A 35 27.66 -4.05 1.71
C GLN A 35 27.46 -4.67 0.32
N PRO A 36 27.92 -5.91 0.09
CA PRO A 36 27.58 -6.63 -1.13
C PRO A 36 26.06 -6.63 -1.27
N PHE A 37 25.54 -6.08 -2.37
CA PHE A 37 24.13 -6.18 -2.67
C PHE A 37 23.81 -7.65 -2.97
N ALA A 38 23.40 -8.39 -1.93
CA ALA A 38 22.81 -9.70 -2.13
C ALA A 38 21.45 -9.48 -2.80
N PRO A 39 21.21 -10.02 -4.02
CA PRO A 39 19.93 -9.89 -4.67
C PRO A 39 18.89 -10.62 -3.81
N GLN A 40 18.12 -9.86 -3.04
CA GLN A 40 16.97 -10.39 -2.34
C GLN A 40 16.04 -11.02 -3.37
N PRO A 41 15.45 -12.20 -3.11
CA PRO A 41 14.43 -12.75 -3.98
C PRO A 41 13.38 -11.67 -4.20
N PRO A 42 12.97 -11.40 -5.45
CA PRO A 42 12.24 -10.19 -5.73
C PRO A 42 10.90 -10.24 -4.99
N ALA A 43 10.74 -9.34 -4.01
CA ALA A 43 9.54 -9.24 -3.19
C ALA A 43 8.50 -8.39 -3.92
N CYS A 44 7.22 -8.64 -3.61
CA CYS A 44 6.13 -7.79 -4.08
C CYS A 44 6.31 -6.38 -3.49
N PRO A 45 6.37 -5.31 -4.32
CA PRO A 45 6.55 -3.94 -3.81
C PRO A 45 5.32 -3.41 -3.06
N ASN A 46 4.18 -4.10 -3.13
CA ASN A 46 2.96 -3.73 -2.41
C ASN A 46 2.88 -4.35 -1.02
N CYS A 47 3.21 -5.65 -0.89
CA CYS A 47 2.99 -6.40 0.36
C CYS A 47 4.24 -7.08 0.93
N GLY A 48 5.39 -7.04 0.24
CA GLY A 48 6.61 -7.75 0.62
C GLY A 48 6.57 -9.27 0.40
N GLY A 49 5.43 -9.84 0.00
CA GLY A 49 5.27 -11.28 -0.23
C GLY A 49 6.09 -11.79 -1.42
N ALA A 50 6.31 -13.11 -1.45
CA ALA A 50 7.02 -13.77 -2.54
C ALA A 50 6.32 -13.57 -3.89
N ARG A 51 7.09 -13.30 -4.95
CA ARG A 51 6.58 -13.25 -6.32
C ARG A 51 6.48 -14.67 -6.88
N LEU A 52 5.28 -15.06 -7.29
CA LEU A 52 5.03 -16.35 -7.95
C LEU A 52 5.31 -16.32 -9.46
N ASN A 53 5.40 -15.12 -10.06
CA ASN A 53 5.59 -14.92 -11.49
C ASN A 53 6.60 -13.78 -11.75
N LEU A 54 7.61 -14.06 -12.58
CA LEU A 54 8.65 -13.07 -12.93
C LEU A 54 8.18 -11.99 -13.92
N ARG A 55 7.06 -12.21 -14.63
CA ARG A 55 6.48 -11.25 -15.59
C ARG A 55 5.79 -10.05 -14.94
N SER A 56 5.42 -10.16 -13.66
CA SER A 56 4.79 -9.08 -12.89
C SER A 56 5.62 -8.78 -11.65
N PRO A 57 5.86 -7.51 -11.28
CA PRO A 57 6.52 -7.18 -10.02
C PRO A 57 5.64 -7.50 -8.80
N TYR A 58 4.33 -7.72 -8.96
CA TYR A 58 3.39 -7.99 -7.88
C TYR A 58 3.18 -9.50 -7.68
N CYS A 59 2.86 -9.92 -6.45
CA CYS A 59 2.58 -11.32 -6.13
C CYS A 59 1.23 -11.83 -6.69
N GLY A 60 0.33 -10.94 -7.10
CA GLY A 60 -0.98 -11.28 -7.67
C GLY A 60 -1.74 -10.04 -8.11
N GLU A 61 -2.90 -10.25 -8.74
CA GLU A 61 -3.70 -9.16 -9.32
C GLU A 61 -4.17 -8.17 -8.26
N ARG A 62 -4.57 -8.65 -7.07
CA ARG A 62 -4.95 -7.79 -5.96
C ARG A 62 -3.88 -6.75 -5.61
N CYS A 63 -2.63 -7.18 -5.42
CA CYS A 63 -1.52 -6.26 -5.11
C CYS A 63 -1.21 -5.29 -6.25
N LYS A 64 -1.44 -5.71 -7.50
CA LYS A 64 -1.26 -4.86 -8.69
C LYS A 64 -2.34 -3.79 -8.77
N GLU A 65 -3.60 -4.13 -8.52
CA GLU A 65 -4.74 -3.23 -8.51
C GLU A 65 -4.67 -2.21 -7.35
N GLU A 66 -4.35 -2.68 -6.14
CA GLU A 66 -4.12 -1.83 -4.96
C GLU A 66 -3.02 -0.79 -5.25
N ALA A 67 -1.85 -1.24 -5.72
CA ALA A 67 -0.76 -0.35 -6.04
C ALA A 67 -1.10 0.63 -7.19
N ALA A 68 -1.89 0.19 -8.18
CA ALA A 68 -2.36 1.05 -9.25
C ALA A 68 -3.30 2.15 -8.73
N TRP A 69 -4.22 1.81 -7.83
CA TRP A 69 -5.11 2.79 -7.20
C TRP A 69 -4.31 3.83 -6.40
N VAL A 70 -3.36 3.39 -5.56
CA VAL A 70 -2.50 4.30 -4.78
C VAL A 70 -1.74 5.27 -5.69
N ARG A 71 -1.18 4.79 -6.81
CA ARG A 71 -0.49 5.66 -7.78
C ARG A 71 -1.43 6.70 -8.37
N GLN A 72 -2.63 6.32 -8.77
CA GLN A 72 -3.60 7.25 -9.36
C GLN A 72 -4.10 8.30 -8.36
N ALA A 73 -4.33 7.90 -7.11
CA ALA A 73 -4.72 8.81 -6.04
C ALA A 73 -3.59 9.82 -5.73
N ARG A 74 -2.34 9.35 -5.60
CA ARG A 74 -1.17 10.22 -5.41
C ARG A 74 -0.96 11.20 -6.56
N ALA A 75 -1.12 10.74 -7.80
CA ALA A 75 -1.02 11.62 -8.97
C ALA A 75 -2.13 12.69 -8.98
N ALA A 76 -3.35 12.32 -8.57
CA ALA A 76 -4.45 13.28 -8.46
C ALA A 76 -4.21 14.33 -7.37
N LEU A 77 -3.65 13.92 -6.24
CA LEU A 77 -3.23 14.83 -5.17
C LEU A 77 -2.13 15.77 -5.66
N ALA A 78 -1.07 15.23 -6.27
CA ALA A 78 0.07 16.01 -6.73
C ALA A 78 -0.31 17.04 -7.81
N ASN A 79 -1.21 16.67 -8.73
CA ASN A 79 -1.63 17.54 -9.82
C ASN A 79 -2.84 18.41 -9.47
N GLY A 80 -3.32 18.40 -8.22
CA GLY A 80 -4.49 19.17 -7.78
C GLY A 80 -5.84 18.70 -8.34
N THR A 81 -5.88 17.62 -9.14
CA THR A 81 -7.10 17.10 -9.75
C THR A 81 -7.93 16.25 -8.79
N ILE A 82 -7.48 16.03 -7.56
CA ILE A 82 -8.28 15.33 -6.54
C ILE A 82 -9.60 16.04 -6.20
N ALA A 83 -9.70 17.35 -6.45
CA ALA A 83 -10.90 18.14 -6.21
C ALA A 83 -11.92 18.09 -7.37
N ASP A 84 -11.53 17.54 -8.52
CA ASP A 84 -12.45 17.34 -9.65
C ASP A 84 -13.50 16.27 -9.29
N PRO A 85 -14.81 16.59 -9.31
CA PRO A 85 -15.86 15.63 -8.98
C PRO A 85 -15.82 14.34 -9.80
N GLU A 86 -15.47 14.41 -11.10
CA GLU A 86 -15.40 13.22 -11.95
C GLU A 86 -14.20 12.35 -11.58
N ARG A 87 -13.06 12.98 -11.26
CA ARG A 87 -11.89 12.28 -10.73
C ARG A 87 -12.19 11.60 -9.40
N GLN A 88 -12.92 12.25 -8.50
CA GLN A 88 -13.34 11.68 -7.23
C GLN A 88 -14.25 10.47 -7.41
N LYS A 89 -15.26 10.55 -8.30
CA LYS A 89 -16.12 9.41 -8.63
C LYS A 89 -15.34 8.22 -9.16
N ALA A 90 -14.43 8.45 -10.10
CA ALA A 90 -13.62 7.39 -10.69
C ALA A 90 -12.69 6.72 -9.66
N LEU A 91 -11.98 7.52 -8.86
CA LEU A 91 -11.12 7.01 -7.77
C LEU A 91 -11.94 6.28 -6.71
N GLY A 92 -13.13 6.79 -6.38
CA GLY A 92 -14.08 6.16 -5.48
C GLY A 92 -14.51 4.79 -5.99
N GLN A 93 -15.05 4.70 -7.20
CA GLN A 93 -15.45 3.43 -7.81
C GLN A 93 -14.32 2.39 -7.83
N GLN A 94 -13.10 2.81 -8.16
CA GLN A 94 -11.95 1.92 -8.14
C GLN A 94 -11.55 1.51 -6.71
N LEU A 95 -11.60 2.43 -5.74
CA LEU A 95 -11.36 2.12 -4.33
C LEU A 95 -12.36 1.10 -3.80
N TRP A 96 -13.63 1.29 -4.11
CA TRP A 96 -14.72 0.37 -3.78
C TRP A 96 -14.49 -1.03 -4.36
N ARG A 97 -14.00 -1.12 -5.61
CA ARG A 97 -13.62 -2.40 -6.22
C ARG A 97 -12.46 -3.06 -5.49
N VAL A 98 -11.40 -2.29 -5.19
CA VAL A 98 -10.18 -2.79 -4.56
C VAL A 98 -10.41 -3.26 -3.11
N LEU A 99 -11.16 -2.50 -2.30
CA LEU A 99 -11.41 -2.82 -0.89
C LEU A 99 -12.58 -3.78 -0.66
N GLY A 100 -13.63 -3.67 -1.48
CA GLY A 100 -14.87 -4.44 -1.32
C GLY A 100 -15.02 -5.61 -2.30
N GLY A 101 -13.99 -5.89 -3.11
CA GLY A 101 -13.97 -6.91 -4.17
C GLY A 101 -14.88 -6.64 -5.37
N GLY A 102 -15.62 -5.53 -5.37
CA GLY A 102 -16.56 -5.16 -6.43
C GLY A 102 -17.67 -6.20 -6.68
N LEU A 103 -18.48 -5.96 -7.72
CA LEU A 103 -19.28 -6.97 -8.39
C LEU A 103 -18.31 -7.68 -9.35
N PRO A 104 -17.67 -8.80 -8.95
CA PRO A 104 -18.38 -10.02 -8.61
C PRO A 104 -18.15 -10.56 -7.19
N ALA A 105 -17.15 -10.11 -6.42
CA ALA A 105 -16.84 -10.72 -5.12
C ALA A 105 -18.01 -10.64 -4.13
N ARG A 106 -18.83 -9.57 -4.16
CA ARG A 106 -20.03 -9.49 -3.32
C ARG A 106 -21.12 -10.49 -3.69
N ARG A 107 -21.21 -10.90 -4.97
CA ARG A 107 -22.18 -11.94 -5.39
C ARG A 107 -21.81 -13.28 -4.75
N ASP A 108 -20.51 -13.55 -4.62
CA ASP A 108 -19.99 -14.77 -3.99
C ASP A 108 -20.06 -14.73 -2.45
N LEU A 109 -20.23 -13.55 -1.85
CA LEU A 109 -20.44 -13.39 -0.40
C LEU A 109 -21.87 -13.70 0.03
N ILE A 110 -22.84 -13.79 -0.88
CA ILE A 110 -24.21 -14.18 -0.54
C ILE A 110 -24.26 -15.71 -0.44
N PRO A 111 -24.49 -16.29 0.75
CA PRO A 111 -24.59 -17.74 0.86
C PRO A 111 -25.73 -18.26 -0.04
N PRO A 112 -25.58 -19.42 -0.71
CA PRO A 112 -26.58 -19.95 -1.64
C PRO A 112 -27.99 -20.05 -1.04
N ARG A 113 -28.08 -20.38 0.26
CA ARG A 113 -29.35 -20.40 1.00
C ARG A 113 -30.02 -19.03 1.09
N THR A 114 -29.23 -17.97 1.29
CA THR A 114 -29.74 -16.59 1.36
C THR A 114 -30.19 -16.13 -0.02
N LEU A 115 -29.42 -16.45 -1.07
CA LEU A 115 -29.78 -16.14 -2.45
C LEU A 115 -31.11 -16.78 -2.83
N ALA A 116 -31.26 -18.10 -2.59
CA ALA A 116 -32.48 -18.85 -2.89
C ALA A 116 -33.71 -18.26 -2.18
N ARG A 117 -33.58 -17.92 -0.89
CA ARG A 117 -34.66 -17.31 -0.10
C ARG A 117 -35.09 -15.95 -0.64
N ILE A 118 -34.15 -15.14 -1.14
CA ILE A 118 -34.47 -13.83 -1.72
C ILE A 118 -35.19 -14.00 -3.06
N LEU A 119 -34.70 -14.90 -3.91
CA LEU A 119 -35.33 -15.20 -5.20
C LEU A 119 -36.75 -15.76 -4.99
N GLU A 120 -36.93 -16.71 -4.06
CA GLU A 120 -38.25 -17.25 -3.71
C GLU A 120 -39.22 -16.15 -3.24
N ARG A 121 -38.77 -15.27 -2.33
CA ARG A 121 -39.58 -14.14 -1.85
C ARG A 121 -40.04 -13.20 -2.97
N LYS A 122 -39.22 -13.03 -4.00
CA LYS A 122 -39.51 -12.17 -5.15
C LYS A 122 -40.10 -12.96 -6.33
N GLY A 123 -40.54 -14.20 -6.09
CA GLY A 123 -41.15 -15.06 -7.10
C GLY A 123 -40.22 -15.41 -8.26
N GLY A 124 -38.90 -15.28 -8.09
CA GLY A 124 -37.91 -15.53 -9.14
C GLY A 124 -37.81 -14.44 -10.21
N HIS A 125 -38.33 -13.23 -9.97
CA HIS A 125 -38.33 -12.15 -10.95
C HIS A 125 -37.59 -10.90 -10.46
N CYS A 126 -37.03 -10.15 -11.40
CA CYS A 126 -36.36 -8.88 -11.14
C CYS A 126 -37.38 -7.81 -10.75
N GLU A 127 -37.10 -7.06 -9.69
CA GLU A 127 -37.99 -6.00 -9.18
C GLU A 127 -38.06 -4.77 -10.09
N VAL A 128 -37.05 -4.56 -10.95
CA VAL A 128 -36.98 -3.40 -11.85
C VAL A 128 -37.65 -3.69 -13.20
N CYS A 129 -37.40 -4.87 -13.78
CA CYS A 129 -37.83 -5.19 -15.14
C CYS A 129 -38.78 -6.39 -15.26
N GLY A 130 -39.06 -7.10 -14.15
CA GLY A 130 -39.96 -8.26 -14.14
C GLY A 130 -39.45 -9.51 -14.87
N SER A 131 -38.23 -9.50 -15.43
CA SER A 131 -37.65 -10.69 -16.08
C SER A 131 -37.18 -11.73 -15.06
N PRO A 132 -37.05 -13.02 -15.43
CA PRO A 132 -36.50 -14.05 -14.54
C PRO A 132 -35.13 -13.64 -13.95
N ALA A 133 -34.99 -13.77 -12.64
CA ALA A 133 -33.79 -13.39 -11.90
C ALA A 133 -33.01 -14.62 -11.42
N THR A 134 -31.71 -14.64 -11.71
CA THR A 134 -30.76 -15.66 -11.23
C THR A 134 -29.76 -15.10 -10.23
N THR A 135 -29.77 -13.77 -10.04
CA THR A 135 -28.83 -13.05 -9.17
C THR A 135 -29.57 -12.01 -8.35
N VAL A 136 -28.99 -11.63 -7.21
CA VAL A 136 -29.49 -10.56 -6.35
C VAL A 136 -28.48 -9.42 -6.36
N ASP A 137 -28.97 -8.19 -6.51
CA ASP A 137 -28.15 -6.97 -6.47
C ASP A 137 -28.78 -5.93 -5.52
N HIS A 138 -27.99 -4.98 -5.07
CA HIS A 138 -28.45 -3.87 -4.23
C HIS A 138 -28.95 -2.72 -5.11
N THR A 139 -30.26 -2.65 -5.34
CA THR A 139 -30.90 -1.46 -5.92
C THR A 139 -31.16 -0.44 -4.80
N GLY A 140 -30.40 0.66 -4.76
CA GLY A 140 -30.70 1.81 -3.89
C GLY A 140 -29.67 2.18 -2.80
N SER A 141 -28.38 1.98 -3.03
CA SER A 141 -27.31 2.51 -2.16
C SER A 141 -26.23 3.26 -2.95
N GLY A 142 -26.69 4.07 -3.90
CA GLY A 142 -25.89 5.06 -4.62
C GLY A 142 -26.12 6.45 -4.09
#